data_AF-A0A1W9S2W6-F1
#
_entry.id   AF-A0A1W9S2W6-F1
#
_cell.length_a   1.000
_cell.length_b   1.000
_cell.length_c   1.000
_cell.angle_alpha   90.00
_cell.angle_beta   90.00
_cell.angle_gamma   90.00
#
_symmetry.space_group_name_H-M   'P 1'
#
loop_
_entity.id
_entity.type
_entity.pdbx_description
1 polymer ?
#
loop_
_entity_poly.entity_id
_entity_poly.type
_entity_poly.pdbx_seq_one_letter_code
_entity_poly.pdbx_strand_id
1 'polypeptide(L)'
;MFGLFTRALLVLVLLFGVLFAVVMALGYYLEWSTMTIVLITVGIVALQYLLGPFIIQTVYRIRWINLDELPMEVRNFIVSSCQKDRIKLPRIGIIDDGNPNAFTFGHYPSNARLVLTRGLLERLNTDEVNAVVGHELGHIVHWDFVVMTLASVVPLFFYIIFITMLWSRGGNRRSRGGTIIVGLASFLLYIITQYVVLLLSRIREYYADEHSAELTQNPNLLASSLVKIAYGLAEKKRETEESVIFSRKLNAIKSLGIFDPSSARNLAVASAGTEGFTLENMGNAMKWDLCNPWASMFELRSTHPLPAKRIKRLGKMSKRMGKAPLYDFVTQKQESFFGEFMVDVMVKYAPFITFVIIFIASVIFIPYYYIIDTIPLIAFSLGNALAVAMIFSLLKTRFKYPVRGFPERKIEDLLGEVKVSGMRPVPATLKGEIIGRGIPGLFLSEDMVLEDETGFIVIDYKQPLSIANMLFGLVVTERMIGRSVVAEGWYRRAPTPHLEMYHLRSDSEVWKGYTRMVRIILAIIGLITGIAISGYIFIHMNVF
;
A
#
# COMPACT_ATOMS: atom_id res chain seq x y z
N MET A 1 -14.76 24.89 -13.13
CA MET A 1 -13.95 23.84 -12.48
C MET A 1 -14.49 22.50 -12.95
N PHE A 2 -13.81 21.78 -13.83
CA PHE A 2 -14.18 20.39 -14.14
C PHE A 2 -14.19 19.59 -12.84
N GLY A 3 -15.36 19.08 -12.45
CA GLY A 3 -15.53 18.27 -11.24
C GLY A 3 -14.65 17.03 -11.30
N LEU A 4 -14.46 16.35 -10.17
CA LEU A 4 -13.74 15.08 -10.14
C LEU A 4 -14.34 14.06 -11.14
N PHE A 5 -15.63 14.22 -11.47
CA PHE A 5 -16.44 13.29 -12.25
C PHE A 5 -15.98 13.35 -13.69
N THR A 6 -15.88 14.56 -14.20
CA THR A 6 -15.39 14.84 -15.54
C THR A 6 -13.95 14.35 -15.71
N ARG A 7 -13.11 14.44 -14.67
CA ARG A 7 -11.74 13.92 -14.70
C ARG A 7 -11.70 12.39 -14.74
N ALA A 8 -12.48 11.73 -13.88
CA ALA A 8 -12.59 10.27 -13.87
C ALA A 8 -13.13 9.74 -15.20
N LEU A 9 -14.19 10.37 -15.73
CA LEU A 9 -14.79 10.03 -17.01
C LEU A 9 -13.81 10.23 -18.17
N LEU A 10 -13.09 11.36 -18.21
CA LEU A 10 -12.08 11.63 -19.22
C LEU A 10 -10.98 10.57 -19.20
N VAL A 11 -10.49 10.19 -18.01
CA VAL A 11 -9.49 9.12 -17.88
C VAL A 11 -10.01 7.80 -18.45
N LEU A 12 -11.26 7.44 -18.15
CA LEU A 12 -11.89 6.23 -18.70
C LEU A 12 -11.97 6.28 -20.24
N VAL A 13 -12.46 7.40 -20.80
CA VAL A 13 -12.59 7.58 -22.25
C VAL A 13 -11.21 7.49 -22.94
N LEU A 14 -10.17 8.11 -22.38
CA LEU A 14 -8.82 8.03 -22.93
C LEU A 14 -8.26 6.61 -22.91
N LEU A 15 -8.44 5.88 -21.81
CA LEU A 15 -8.01 4.48 -21.69
C LEU A 15 -8.65 3.62 -22.79
N PHE A 16 -9.96 3.73 -23.00
CA PHE A 16 -10.67 2.97 -24.03
C PHE A 16 -10.36 3.43 -25.46
N GLY A 17 -10.12 4.73 -25.68
CA GLY A 17 -9.69 5.24 -26.98
C GLY A 17 -8.33 4.68 -27.41
N VAL A 18 -7.37 4.62 -26.48
CA VAL A 18 -6.05 4.02 -26.73
C VAL A 18 -6.15 2.52 -26.97
N LEU A 19 -6.98 1.80 -26.19
CA LEU A 19 -7.29 0.40 -26.43
C LEU A 19 -7.82 0.16 -27.86
N PHE A 20 -8.83 0.94 -28.28
CA PHE A 20 -9.46 0.80 -29.59
C PHE A 20 -8.49 1.03 -30.75
N ALA A 21 -7.69 2.10 -30.70
CA ALA A 21 -6.71 2.41 -31.73
C ALA A 21 -5.69 1.27 -31.93
N VAL A 22 -5.27 0.65 -30.84
CA VAL A 22 -4.29 -0.46 -30.88
C VAL A 22 -4.92 -1.75 -31.39
N VAL A 23 -6.15 -2.07 -30.98
CA VAL A 23 -6.90 -3.23 -31.53
C VAL A 23 -7.02 -3.12 -33.04
N MET A 24 -7.38 -1.93 -33.56
CA MET A 24 -7.50 -1.70 -35.00
C MET A 24 -6.16 -1.86 -35.73
N ALA A 25 -5.08 -1.31 -35.17
CA ALA A 25 -3.75 -1.43 -35.76
C ALA A 25 -3.23 -2.88 -35.80
N LEU A 26 -3.50 -3.66 -34.75
CA LEU A 26 -3.06 -5.06 -34.65
C LEU A 26 -3.91 -6.02 -35.48
N GLY A 27 -5.23 -5.83 -35.50
CA GLY A 27 -6.14 -6.61 -36.35
C GLY A 27 -5.79 -6.46 -37.83
N TYR A 28 -5.42 -5.24 -38.24
CA TYR A 28 -4.90 -4.98 -39.58
C TYR A 28 -3.58 -5.72 -39.87
N TYR A 29 -2.66 -5.79 -38.90
CA TYR A 29 -1.33 -6.36 -39.10
C TYR A 29 -1.27 -7.90 -39.04
N LEU A 30 -2.09 -8.53 -38.20
CA LEU A 30 -2.01 -9.97 -37.91
C LEU A 30 -3.02 -10.82 -38.70
N GLU A 31 -3.83 -10.19 -39.55
CA GLU A 31 -4.94 -10.82 -40.28
C GLU A 31 -5.90 -11.62 -39.36
N TRP A 32 -5.85 -11.34 -38.07
CA TRP A 32 -6.75 -11.92 -37.09
C TRP A 32 -8.16 -11.42 -37.38
N SER A 33 -9.15 -12.31 -37.33
CA SER A 33 -10.52 -11.83 -37.29
C SER A 33 -10.67 -11.02 -36.01
N THR A 34 -11.02 -9.74 -36.15
CA THR A 34 -11.19 -8.78 -35.05
C THR A 34 -12.07 -9.35 -33.93
N MET A 35 -13.03 -10.21 -34.29
CA MET A 35 -13.92 -10.88 -33.36
C MET A 35 -13.20 -11.83 -32.39
N THR A 36 -12.18 -12.57 -32.83
CA THR A 36 -11.56 -13.62 -31.98
C THR A 36 -10.79 -13.03 -30.80
N ILE A 37 -10.01 -11.97 -31.04
CA ILE A 37 -9.21 -11.30 -30.01
C ILE A 37 -10.10 -10.64 -28.97
N VAL A 38 -11.15 -9.96 -29.46
CA VAL A 38 -12.14 -9.29 -28.62
C VAL A 38 -12.86 -10.33 -27.77
N LEU A 39 -13.29 -11.44 -28.35
CA LEU A 39 -13.98 -12.51 -27.61
C LEU A 39 -13.11 -13.13 -26.51
N ILE A 40 -11.83 -13.40 -26.76
CA ILE A 40 -10.91 -13.95 -25.73
C ILE A 40 -10.69 -12.93 -24.61
N THR A 41 -10.42 -11.68 -24.96
CA THR A 41 -10.16 -10.62 -23.96
C THR A 41 -11.40 -10.37 -23.09
N VAL A 42 -12.57 -10.24 -23.73
CA VAL A 42 -13.86 -10.09 -23.04
C VAL A 42 -14.16 -11.33 -22.19
N GLY A 43 -13.87 -12.53 -22.70
CA GLY A 43 -14.05 -13.78 -21.97
C GLY A 43 -13.23 -13.85 -20.67
N ILE A 44 -11.95 -13.50 -20.71
CA ILE A 44 -11.07 -13.49 -19.52
C ILE A 44 -11.56 -12.45 -18.50
N VAL A 45 -11.89 -11.24 -18.95
CA VAL A 45 -12.40 -10.16 -18.08
C VAL A 45 -13.73 -10.56 -17.45
N ALA A 46 -14.65 -11.13 -18.24
CA ALA A 46 -15.93 -11.61 -17.76
C ALA A 46 -15.75 -12.73 -16.71
N LEU A 47 -14.85 -13.68 -16.96
CA LEU A 47 -14.54 -14.75 -16.02
C LEU A 47 -13.95 -14.20 -14.70
N GLN A 48 -12.97 -13.30 -14.78
CA GLN A 48 -12.37 -12.67 -13.61
C GLN A 48 -13.41 -11.88 -12.79
N TYR A 49 -14.25 -11.11 -13.47
CA TYR A 49 -15.33 -10.36 -12.84
C TYR A 49 -16.27 -11.31 -12.10
N LEU A 50 -16.72 -12.40 -12.75
CA LEU A 50 -17.60 -13.39 -12.15
C LEU A 50 -16.98 -14.07 -10.91
N LEU A 51 -15.70 -14.48 -10.98
CA LEU A 51 -15.03 -15.19 -9.90
C LEU A 51 -14.58 -14.29 -8.74
N GLY A 52 -14.39 -12.99 -8.95
CA GLY A 52 -13.82 -12.08 -7.96
C GLY A 52 -14.46 -12.16 -6.57
N PRO A 53 -15.78 -11.93 -6.43
CA PRO A 53 -16.46 -12.03 -5.13
C PRO A 53 -16.43 -13.43 -4.51
N PHE A 54 -16.37 -14.50 -5.31
CA PHE A 54 -16.24 -15.87 -4.80
C PHE A 54 -14.85 -16.10 -4.18
N ILE A 55 -13.80 -15.60 -4.84
CA ILE A 55 -12.42 -15.67 -4.34
C ILE A 55 -12.32 -14.92 -3.00
N ILE A 56 -12.83 -13.68 -2.92
CA ILE A 56 -12.80 -12.89 -1.68
C ILE A 56 -13.50 -13.65 -0.54
N GLN A 57 -14.68 -14.21 -0.79
CA GLN A 57 -15.44 -14.98 0.20
C GLN A 57 -14.71 -16.24 0.69
N THR A 58 -13.90 -16.85 -0.17
CA THR A 58 -13.15 -18.07 0.16
C THR A 58 -11.86 -17.73 0.93
N VAL A 59 -11.26 -16.59 0.60
CA VAL A 59 -9.93 -16.19 1.09
C VAL A 59 -10.00 -15.37 2.38
N TYR A 60 -11.11 -14.67 2.60
CA TYR A 60 -11.37 -13.94 3.84
C TYR A 60 -12.33 -14.72 4.74
N ARG A 61 -11.98 -14.82 6.03
CA ARG A 61 -12.84 -15.41 7.07
C ARG A 61 -13.97 -14.46 7.46
N ILE A 62 -14.94 -14.31 6.57
CA ILE A 62 -16.10 -13.42 6.75
C ILE A 62 -17.25 -14.19 7.40
N ARG A 63 -17.72 -13.70 8.56
CA ARG A 63 -18.95 -14.14 9.20
C ARG A 63 -20.11 -13.29 8.71
N TRP A 64 -21.01 -13.86 7.92
CA TRP A 64 -22.20 -13.17 7.43
C TRP A 64 -23.23 -13.06 8.54
N ILE A 65 -23.70 -11.83 8.81
CA ILE A 65 -24.59 -11.53 9.94
C ILE A 65 -25.91 -10.93 9.47
N ASN A 66 -26.92 -11.00 10.34
CA ASN A 66 -28.14 -10.22 10.17
C ASN A 66 -27.91 -8.77 10.61
N LEU A 67 -28.67 -7.83 10.06
CA LEU A 67 -28.53 -6.41 10.41
C LEU A 67 -28.81 -6.12 11.90
N ASP A 68 -29.60 -6.97 12.56
CA ASP A 68 -29.93 -6.85 13.98
C ASP A 68 -28.72 -7.09 14.90
N GLU A 69 -27.66 -7.73 14.41
CA GLU A 69 -26.42 -7.95 15.17
C GLU A 69 -25.51 -6.71 15.21
N LEU A 70 -25.74 -5.72 14.33
CA LEU A 70 -25.00 -4.47 14.36
C LEU A 70 -25.51 -3.54 15.47
N PRO A 71 -24.65 -2.64 16.00
CA PRO A 71 -25.11 -1.55 16.84
C PRO A 71 -26.26 -0.79 16.19
N MET A 72 -27.33 -0.53 16.95
CA MET A 72 -28.58 0.04 16.44
C MET A 72 -28.36 1.32 15.61
N GLU A 73 -27.45 2.19 16.06
CA GLU A 73 -27.12 3.45 15.39
C GLU A 73 -26.45 3.22 14.02
N VAL A 74 -25.51 2.26 13.93
CA VAL A 74 -24.85 1.88 12.67
C VAL A 74 -25.84 1.25 11.71
N ARG A 75 -26.69 0.36 12.22
CA ARG A 75 -27.77 -0.25 11.44
C ARG A 75 -28.70 0.82 10.84
N ASN A 76 -29.18 1.74 11.67
CA ASN A 76 -30.09 2.80 11.23
C ASN A 76 -29.43 3.72 10.20
N PHE A 77 -28.15 4.04 10.38
CA PHE A 77 -27.39 4.80 9.41
C PHE A 77 -27.28 4.07 8.06
N ILE A 78 -26.96 2.77 8.05
CA ILE A 78 -26.90 1.98 6.80
C ILE A 78 -28.27 1.98 6.10
N VAL A 79 -29.35 1.68 6.83
CA VAL A 79 -30.70 1.57 6.24
C VAL A 79 -31.15 2.91 5.67
N SER A 80 -31.02 3.99 6.44
CA SER A 80 -31.40 5.34 6.00
C SER A 80 -30.55 5.85 4.84
N SER A 81 -29.23 5.56 4.83
CA SER A 81 -28.34 5.91 3.72
C SER A 81 -28.71 5.14 2.46
N CYS A 82 -28.92 3.82 2.53
CA CYS A 82 -29.35 3.03 1.37
C CYS A 82 -30.71 3.50 0.82
N GLN A 83 -31.64 3.90 1.68
CA GLN A 83 -32.93 4.49 1.26
C GLN A 83 -32.73 5.83 0.55
N LYS A 84 -31.90 6.72 1.12
CA LYS A 84 -31.56 8.03 0.55
C LYS A 84 -30.91 7.90 -0.83
N ASP A 85 -29.98 6.96 -0.97
CA ASP A 85 -29.23 6.72 -2.20
C ASP A 85 -29.96 5.79 -3.19
N ARG A 86 -31.13 5.28 -2.80
CA ARG A 86 -31.98 4.38 -3.60
C ARG A 86 -31.23 3.13 -4.07
N ILE A 87 -30.37 2.58 -3.21
CA ILE A 87 -29.65 1.32 -3.46
C ILE A 87 -30.22 0.19 -2.61
N LYS A 88 -30.09 -1.04 -3.11
CA LYS A 88 -30.43 -2.22 -2.32
C LYS A 88 -29.46 -2.35 -1.15
N LEU A 89 -29.99 -2.74 0.01
CA LEU A 89 -29.20 -3.02 1.19
C LEU A 89 -28.10 -4.05 0.89
N PRO A 90 -26.82 -3.75 1.12
CA PRO A 90 -25.74 -4.70 0.90
C PRO A 90 -25.77 -5.82 1.93
N ARG A 91 -25.23 -6.98 1.58
CA ARG A 91 -25.05 -8.07 2.55
C ARG A 91 -23.93 -7.71 3.51
N ILE A 92 -24.18 -7.78 4.81
CA ILE A 92 -23.23 -7.37 5.84
C ILE A 92 -22.43 -8.57 6.35
N GLY A 93 -21.11 -8.42 6.39
CA GLY A 93 -20.19 -9.38 7.00
C GLY A 93 -19.36 -8.74 8.11
N ILE A 94 -18.99 -9.54 9.10
CA ILE A 94 -18.02 -9.20 10.13
C ILE A 94 -16.80 -10.10 9.99
N ILE A 95 -15.60 -9.51 10.09
CA ILE A 95 -14.36 -10.24 10.29
C ILE A 95 -13.95 -10.08 11.75
N ASP A 96 -13.82 -11.19 12.46
CA ASP A 96 -13.44 -11.23 13.87
C ASP A 96 -11.92 -11.04 14.05
N ASP A 97 -11.41 -9.87 13.64
CA ASP A 97 -9.99 -9.47 13.67
C ASP A 97 -9.87 -8.08 14.35
N GLY A 98 -8.84 -7.88 15.16
CA GLY A 98 -8.62 -6.63 15.91
C GLY A 98 -8.05 -5.49 15.07
N ASN A 99 -7.50 -5.76 13.89
CA ASN A 99 -6.99 -4.72 13.00
C ASN A 99 -8.18 -3.98 12.33
N PRO A 100 -8.37 -2.67 12.59
CA PRO A 100 -9.53 -1.92 12.13
C PRO A 100 -9.48 -1.68 10.62
N ASN A 101 -10.47 -2.24 9.92
CA ASN A 101 -10.69 -2.07 8.50
C ASN A 101 -12.18 -2.20 8.14
N ALA A 102 -12.55 -1.65 6.99
CA ALA A 102 -13.82 -1.87 6.31
C ALA A 102 -13.55 -1.96 4.81
N PHE A 103 -14.34 -2.74 4.09
CA PHE A 103 -14.28 -2.76 2.63
C PHE A 103 -15.58 -3.26 2.03
N THR A 104 -15.78 -2.90 0.77
CA THR A 104 -16.91 -3.37 -0.04
C THR A 104 -16.45 -4.13 -1.26
N PHE A 105 -17.25 -5.12 -1.67
CA PHE A 105 -17.00 -5.86 -2.89
C PHE A 105 -18.29 -6.43 -3.49
N GLY A 106 -18.25 -6.67 -4.79
CA GLY A 106 -19.37 -7.23 -5.53
C GLY A 106 -19.20 -7.04 -7.02
N HIS A 107 -20.20 -7.47 -7.78
CA HIS A 107 -20.26 -7.27 -9.21
C HIS A 107 -20.87 -5.90 -9.55
N TYR A 108 -22.04 -5.64 -8.97
CA TYR A 108 -22.87 -4.45 -9.21
C TYR A 108 -23.58 -4.07 -7.90
N PRO A 109 -24.13 -2.84 -7.78
CA PRO A 109 -24.62 -2.33 -6.50
C PRO A 109 -25.66 -3.20 -5.80
N SER A 110 -26.58 -3.82 -6.55
CA SER A 110 -27.60 -4.70 -5.96
C SER A 110 -27.09 -6.09 -5.54
N ASN A 111 -25.82 -6.40 -5.79
CA ASN A 111 -25.10 -7.58 -5.26
C ASN A 111 -23.94 -7.17 -4.32
N ALA A 112 -23.92 -5.93 -3.83
CA ALA A 112 -22.82 -5.47 -2.98
C ALA A 112 -22.80 -6.18 -1.63
N ARG A 113 -21.58 -6.39 -1.12
CA ARG A 113 -21.28 -6.83 0.25
C ARG A 113 -20.49 -5.73 0.94
N LEU A 114 -20.82 -5.46 2.20
CA LEU A 114 -20.09 -4.56 3.08
C LEU A 114 -19.52 -5.38 4.22
N VAL A 115 -18.21 -5.34 4.40
CA VAL A 115 -17.51 -6.08 5.46
C VAL A 115 -16.88 -5.10 6.43
N LEU A 116 -17.17 -5.31 7.71
CA LEU A 116 -16.59 -4.56 8.82
C LEU A 116 -15.72 -5.50 9.66
N THR A 117 -14.66 -4.99 10.25
CA THR A 117 -13.86 -5.74 11.23
C THR A 117 -14.34 -5.46 12.64
N ARG A 118 -14.16 -6.41 13.56
CA ARG A 118 -14.35 -6.19 14.99
C ARG A 118 -13.50 -5.02 15.50
N GLY A 119 -12.25 -4.95 15.05
CA GLY A 119 -11.32 -3.86 15.38
C GLY A 119 -11.87 -2.47 15.05
N LEU A 120 -12.56 -2.32 13.91
CA LEU A 120 -13.20 -1.07 13.52
C LEU A 120 -14.31 -0.68 14.50
N LEU A 121 -15.18 -1.63 14.87
CA LEU A 121 -16.33 -1.40 15.75
C LEU A 121 -15.90 -1.08 17.20
N GLU A 122 -14.81 -1.69 17.67
CA GLU A 122 -14.30 -1.51 19.03
C GLU A 122 -13.52 -0.21 19.22
N ARG A 123 -12.80 0.25 18.19
CA ARG A 123 -11.86 1.39 18.27
C ARG A 123 -12.45 2.72 17.82
N LEU A 124 -13.45 2.68 16.94
CA LEU A 124 -14.15 3.88 16.50
C LEU A 124 -15.38 4.15 17.36
N ASN A 125 -15.75 5.42 17.49
CA ASN A 125 -17.09 5.77 17.97
C ASN A 125 -18.13 5.54 16.87
N THR A 126 -19.41 5.48 17.23
CA THR A 126 -20.47 5.14 16.26
C THR A 126 -20.51 6.11 15.08
N ASP A 127 -20.31 7.41 15.32
CA ASP A 127 -20.30 8.42 14.26
C ASP A 127 -19.12 8.26 13.28
N GLU A 128 -17.96 7.87 13.80
CA GLU A 128 -16.78 7.52 13.00
C GLU A 128 -17.01 6.23 12.19
N VAL A 129 -17.64 5.21 12.79
CA VAL A 129 -18.05 3.99 12.07
C VAL A 129 -19.03 4.37 10.95
N ASN A 130 -20.01 5.22 11.22
CA ASN A 130 -20.96 5.71 10.22
C ASN A 130 -20.25 6.48 9.10
N ALA A 131 -19.22 7.26 9.40
CA ALA A 131 -18.43 7.93 8.37
C ALA A 131 -17.65 6.95 7.49
N VAL A 132 -17.04 5.91 8.07
CA VAL A 132 -16.35 4.86 7.31
C VAL A 132 -17.35 4.05 6.47
N VAL A 133 -18.49 3.67 7.05
CA VAL A 133 -19.57 2.99 6.33
C VAL A 133 -20.10 3.88 5.19
N GLY A 134 -20.29 5.18 5.43
CA GLY A 134 -20.70 6.13 4.40
C GLY A 134 -19.70 6.21 3.26
N HIS A 135 -18.40 6.13 3.55
CA HIS A 135 -17.36 6.06 2.53
C HIS A 135 -17.49 4.78 1.68
N GLU A 136 -17.64 3.63 2.34
CA GLU A 136 -17.84 2.34 1.69
C GLU A 136 -19.12 2.26 0.85
N LEU A 137 -20.24 2.81 1.33
CA LEU A 137 -21.46 2.94 0.56
C LEU A 137 -21.24 3.81 -0.70
N GLY A 138 -20.37 4.81 -0.62
CA GLY A 138 -19.98 5.63 -1.77
C GLY A 138 -19.39 4.82 -2.92
N HIS A 139 -18.58 3.79 -2.63
CA HIS A 139 -18.06 2.89 -3.67
C HIS A 139 -19.18 2.09 -4.35
N ILE A 140 -20.21 1.71 -3.58
CA ILE A 140 -21.39 1.00 -4.11
C ILE A 140 -22.22 1.95 -4.97
N VAL A 141 -22.58 3.12 -4.46
CA VAL A 141 -23.42 4.13 -5.14
C VAL A 141 -22.79 4.56 -6.47
N HIS A 142 -21.47 4.76 -6.48
CA HIS A 142 -20.79 5.24 -7.67
C HIS A 142 -20.43 4.14 -8.68
N TRP A 143 -20.74 2.86 -8.41
CA TRP A 143 -20.41 1.71 -9.27
C TRP A 143 -18.91 1.44 -9.42
N ASP A 144 -18.12 1.65 -8.36
CA ASP A 144 -16.66 1.52 -8.39
C ASP A 144 -16.20 0.16 -8.91
N PHE A 145 -16.89 -0.93 -8.51
CA PHE A 145 -16.57 -2.28 -8.97
C PHE A 145 -16.57 -2.38 -10.50
N VAL A 146 -17.60 -1.83 -11.15
CA VAL A 146 -17.74 -1.89 -12.61
C VAL A 146 -16.76 -0.93 -13.28
N VAL A 147 -16.66 0.31 -12.79
CA VAL A 147 -15.76 1.33 -13.34
C VAL A 147 -14.32 0.87 -13.30
N MET A 148 -13.86 0.33 -12.17
CA MET A 148 -12.48 -0.14 -12.01
C MET A 148 -12.22 -1.44 -12.77
N THR A 149 -13.20 -2.34 -12.88
CA THR A 149 -13.09 -3.54 -13.72
C THR A 149 -12.92 -3.17 -15.18
N LEU A 150 -13.77 -2.28 -15.70
CA LEU A 150 -13.71 -1.78 -17.07
C LEU A 150 -12.37 -1.08 -17.36
N ALA A 151 -11.92 -0.21 -16.45
CA ALA A 151 -10.63 0.46 -16.59
C ALA A 151 -9.44 -0.53 -16.62
N SER A 152 -9.53 -1.63 -15.88
CA SER A 152 -8.48 -2.66 -15.78
C SER A 152 -8.35 -3.54 -17.02
N VAL A 153 -9.34 -3.54 -17.93
CA VAL A 153 -9.28 -4.26 -19.21
C VAL A 153 -8.13 -3.76 -20.08
N VAL A 154 -7.89 -2.44 -20.05
CA VAL A 154 -6.91 -1.76 -20.92
C VAL A 154 -5.48 -2.22 -20.64
N PRO A 155 -4.93 -2.13 -19.41
CA PRO A 155 -3.59 -2.66 -19.13
C PRO A 155 -3.49 -4.17 -19.35
N LEU A 156 -4.53 -4.95 -18.99
CA LEU A 156 -4.54 -6.40 -19.22
C LEU A 156 -4.36 -6.73 -20.71
N PHE A 157 -5.04 -6.01 -21.59
CA PHE A 157 -4.92 -6.19 -23.03
C PHE A 157 -3.49 -5.91 -23.53
N PHE A 158 -2.89 -4.79 -23.13
CA PHE A 158 -1.50 -4.46 -23.47
C PHE A 158 -0.51 -5.51 -22.98
N TYR A 159 -0.75 -6.06 -21.79
CA TYR A 159 0.05 -7.13 -21.24
C TYR A 159 -0.06 -8.43 -22.05
N ILE A 160 -1.28 -8.81 -22.46
CA ILE A 160 -1.51 -9.99 -23.31
C ILE A 160 -0.78 -9.84 -24.65
N ILE A 161 -0.82 -8.65 -25.28
CA ILE A 161 -0.07 -8.40 -26.51
C ILE A 161 1.43 -8.56 -26.27
N PHE A 162 1.96 -7.95 -25.20
CA PHE A 162 3.38 -8.07 -24.87
C PHE A 162 3.81 -9.53 -24.73
N ILE A 163 3.07 -10.33 -23.97
CA ILE A 163 3.35 -11.76 -23.80
C ILE A 163 3.19 -12.50 -25.14
N THR A 164 2.13 -12.28 -25.90
CA THR A 164 1.92 -12.98 -27.19
C THR A 164 3.06 -12.68 -28.17
N MET A 165 3.51 -11.42 -28.25
CA MET A 165 4.61 -11.01 -29.11
C MET A 165 5.96 -11.57 -28.63
N LEU A 166 6.18 -11.66 -27.32
CA LEU A 166 7.41 -12.22 -26.74
C LEU A 166 7.54 -13.73 -27.01
N TRP A 167 6.42 -14.45 -27.01
CA TRP A 167 6.37 -15.90 -27.19
C TRP A 167 6.17 -16.34 -28.66
N SER A 168 5.94 -15.38 -29.57
CA SER A 168 5.84 -15.64 -31.00
C SER A 168 7.18 -16.13 -31.56
N ARG A 169 7.26 -17.42 -31.89
CA ARG A 169 8.46 -18.09 -32.43
C ARG A 169 8.51 -18.20 -33.96
N GLY A 170 7.42 -17.88 -34.65
CA GLY A 170 7.27 -18.11 -36.09
C GLY A 170 7.32 -16.81 -36.89
N GLY A 171 8.49 -16.48 -37.44
CA GLY A 171 8.63 -15.34 -38.35
C GLY A 171 10.02 -15.21 -38.95
N ASN A 172 10.07 -14.89 -40.25
CA ASN A 172 11.31 -14.60 -40.98
C ASN A 172 12.09 -13.46 -40.27
N ARG A 173 13.43 -13.40 -40.36
CA ARG A 173 14.26 -12.43 -39.57
C ARG A 173 13.78 -10.97 -39.61
N ARG A 174 13.19 -10.53 -40.73
CA ARG A 174 12.64 -9.17 -40.93
C ARG A 174 11.30 -8.95 -40.19
N SER A 175 10.45 -9.99 -40.10
CA SER A 175 9.19 -9.96 -39.34
C SER A 175 9.44 -9.98 -37.83
N ARG A 176 10.49 -10.71 -37.39
CA ARG A 176 10.87 -10.81 -35.98
C ARG A 176 11.25 -9.47 -35.34
N GLY A 177 11.86 -8.55 -36.09
CA GLY A 177 12.16 -7.19 -35.63
C GLY A 177 10.90 -6.37 -35.35
N GLY A 178 9.90 -6.47 -36.22
CA GLY A 178 8.60 -5.81 -36.04
C GLY A 178 7.85 -6.31 -34.81
N THR A 179 7.83 -7.63 -34.61
CA THR A 179 7.21 -8.27 -33.43
C THR A 179 7.82 -7.77 -32.11
N ILE A 180 9.15 -7.63 -32.05
CA ILE A 180 9.84 -7.14 -30.84
C ILE A 180 9.48 -5.69 -30.54
N ILE A 181 9.46 -4.81 -31.55
CA ILE A 181 9.11 -3.40 -31.39
C ILE A 181 7.68 -3.27 -30.87
N VAL A 182 6.74 -4.01 -31.47
CA VAL A 182 5.33 -4.02 -31.03
C VAL A 182 5.20 -4.55 -29.61
N GLY A 183 5.94 -5.60 -29.25
CA GLY A 183 5.99 -6.13 -27.89
C GLY A 183 6.48 -5.09 -26.87
N LEU A 184 7.60 -4.43 -27.15
CA LEU A 184 8.16 -3.39 -26.27
C LEU A 184 7.26 -2.16 -26.15
N ALA A 185 6.66 -1.70 -27.26
CA ALA A 185 5.69 -0.61 -27.25
C ALA A 185 4.44 -0.98 -26.42
N SER A 186 3.95 -2.22 -26.55
CA SER A 186 2.82 -2.72 -25.76
C SER A 186 3.16 -2.82 -24.28
N PHE A 187 4.38 -3.22 -23.93
CA PHE A 187 4.84 -3.21 -22.54
C PHE A 187 4.91 -1.80 -21.96
N LEU A 188 5.40 -0.82 -22.72
CA LEU A 188 5.41 0.57 -22.31
C LEU A 188 3.98 1.10 -22.08
N LEU A 189 3.06 0.80 -23.00
CA LEU A 189 1.64 1.15 -22.87
C LEU A 189 0.98 0.46 -21.68
N TYR A 190 1.29 -0.82 -21.41
CA TYR A 190 0.86 -1.52 -20.21
C TYR A 190 1.28 -0.76 -18.94
N ILE A 191 2.55 -0.35 -18.84
CA ILE A 191 3.03 0.42 -17.69
C ILE A 191 2.29 1.76 -17.57
N ILE A 192 2.16 2.52 -18.66
CA ILE A 192 1.47 3.82 -18.66
C ILE A 192 0.01 3.66 -18.22
N THR A 193 -0.72 2.74 -18.84
CA THR A 193 -2.13 2.50 -18.56
C THR A 193 -2.36 2.00 -17.13
N GLN A 194 -1.43 1.22 -16.57
CA GLN A 194 -1.47 0.84 -15.15
C GLN A 194 -1.41 2.06 -14.23
N TYR A 195 -0.51 3.01 -14.46
CA TYR A 195 -0.45 4.25 -13.66
C TYR A 195 -1.70 5.11 -13.82
N VAL A 196 -2.32 5.10 -15.00
CA VAL A 196 -3.59 5.80 -15.26
C VAL A 196 -4.76 5.14 -14.50
N VAL A 197 -4.82 3.81 -14.45
CA VAL A 197 -5.81 3.08 -13.62
C VAL A 197 -5.61 3.38 -12.14
N LEU A 198 -4.36 3.42 -11.66
CA LEU A 198 -4.07 3.83 -10.27
C LEU A 198 -4.50 5.28 -9.99
N LEU A 199 -4.33 6.19 -10.95
CA LEU A 199 -4.83 7.56 -10.83
C LEU A 199 -6.36 7.60 -10.75
N LEU A 200 -7.06 6.81 -11.58
CA LEU A 200 -8.51 6.70 -11.52
C LEU A 200 -8.97 6.18 -10.15
N SER A 201 -8.33 5.13 -9.62
CA SER A 201 -8.58 4.59 -8.28
C SER A 201 -8.51 5.69 -7.21
N ARG A 202 -7.44 6.51 -7.21
CA ARG A 202 -7.30 7.61 -6.25
C ARG A 202 -8.35 8.70 -6.41
N ILE A 203 -8.83 8.95 -7.63
CA ILE A 203 -9.94 9.90 -7.86
C ILE A 203 -11.24 9.35 -7.25
N ARG A 204 -11.47 8.04 -7.33
CA ARG A 204 -12.64 7.37 -6.76
C ARG A 204 -12.67 7.39 -5.23
N GLU A 205 -11.51 7.30 -4.59
CA GLU A 205 -11.40 7.49 -3.13
C GLU A 205 -11.90 8.87 -2.69
N TYR A 206 -11.53 9.94 -3.41
CA TYR A 206 -12.04 11.28 -3.12
C TYR A 206 -13.55 11.43 -3.36
N TYR A 207 -14.13 10.60 -4.23
CA TYR A 207 -15.58 10.52 -4.46
C TYR A 207 -16.30 9.89 -3.28
N ALA A 208 -15.76 8.79 -2.77
CA ALA A 208 -16.27 8.13 -1.58
C ALA A 208 -16.10 9.01 -0.32
N ASP A 209 -15.00 9.75 -0.20
CA ASP A 209 -14.81 10.76 0.86
C ASP A 209 -15.90 11.85 0.82
N GLU A 210 -16.23 12.34 -0.39
CA GLU A 210 -17.23 13.39 -0.58
C GLU A 210 -18.63 12.87 -0.24
N HIS A 211 -18.97 11.66 -0.67
CA HIS A 211 -20.22 11.02 -0.35
C HIS A 211 -20.41 10.74 1.14
N SER A 212 -19.37 10.26 1.83
CA SER A 212 -19.39 10.10 3.30
C SER A 212 -19.67 11.42 4.02
N ALA A 213 -19.01 12.50 3.58
CA ALA A 213 -19.22 13.84 4.12
C ALA A 213 -20.66 14.35 3.90
N GLU A 214 -21.28 14.03 2.77
CA GLU A 214 -22.68 14.38 2.45
C GLU A 214 -23.70 13.52 3.22
N LEU A 215 -23.41 12.24 3.46
CA LEU A 215 -24.29 11.38 4.27
C LEU A 215 -24.26 11.79 5.74
N THR A 216 -23.05 11.98 6.30
CA THR A 216 -22.86 12.33 7.71
C THR A 216 -23.08 13.81 8.02
N GLN A 217 -23.15 14.64 6.98
CA GLN A 217 -23.13 16.11 7.08
C GLN A 217 -21.93 16.64 7.88
N ASN A 218 -20.86 15.84 8.07
CA ASN A 218 -19.73 16.19 8.92
C ASN A 218 -18.42 15.54 8.43
N PRO A 219 -17.65 16.22 7.56
CA PRO A 219 -16.38 15.71 7.02
C PRO A 219 -15.34 15.36 8.09
N ASN A 220 -15.44 15.97 9.27
CA ASN A 220 -14.49 15.75 10.36
C ASN A 220 -14.58 14.33 10.95
N LEU A 221 -15.71 13.65 10.83
CA LEU A 221 -15.86 12.27 11.32
C LEU A 221 -14.98 11.30 10.53
N LEU A 222 -14.99 11.42 9.19
CA LEU A 222 -14.11 10.64 8.34
C LEU A 222 -12.64 11.05 8.50
N ALA A 223 -12.37 12.34 8.75
CA ALA A 223 -11.02 12.80 9.05
C ALA A 223 -10.47 12.15 10.32
N SER A 224 -11.28 12.09 11.38
CA SER A 224 -10.92 11.44 12.66
C SER A 224 -10.71 9.93 12.48
N SER A 225 -11.59 9.24 11.76
CA SER A 225 -11.43 7.80 11.53
C SER A 225 -10.20 7.48 10.69
N LEU A 226 -9.86 8.30 9.67
CA LEU A 226 -8.61 8.14 8.91
C LEU A 226 -7.37 8.29 9.79
N VAL A 227 -7.39 9.18 10.79
CA VAL A 227 -6.29 9.32 11.73
C VAL A 227 -6.09 8.04 12.54
N LYS A 228 -7.18 7.51 13.08
CA LYS A 228 -7.19 6.30 13.89
C LYS A 228 -6.76 5.05 13.11
N ILE A 229 -7.31 4.86 11.91
CA ILE A 229 -7.05 3.67 11.09
C ILE A 229 -5.68 3.75 10.42
N ALA A 230 -5.38 4.85 9.72
CA ALA A 230 -4.20 4.89 8.84
C ALA A 230 -2.89 5.12 9.61
N TYR A 231 -2.96 5.78 10.77
CA TYR A 231 -1.79 5.96 11.64
C TYR A 231 -1.78 5.01 12.83
N GLY A 232 -2.81 4.20 13.03
CA GLY A 232 -2.82 3.25 14.14
C GLY A 232 -3.12 3.86 15.51
N LEU A 233 -3.73 5.05 15.55
CA LEU A 233 -3.86 5.86 16.77
C LEU A 233 -5.16 5.59 17.55
N ALA A 234 -5.69 4.38 17.43
CA ALA A 234 -6.99 4.05 17.98
C ALA A 234 -6.82 3.12 19.19
N GLU A 235 -6.94 3.67 20.40
CA GLU A 235 -6.94 2.86 21.61
C GLU A 235 -8.25 2.08 21.71
N LYS A 236 -8.17 0.83 22.20
CA LYS A 236 -9.36 0.05 22.55
C LYS A 236 -10.16 0.82 23.60
N LYS A 237 -11.46 1.02 23.37
CA LYS A 237 -12.38 1.54 24.41
C LYS A 237 -12.28 0.65 25.64
N ARG A 238 -11.60 1.11 26.69
CA ARG A 238 -11.73 0.54 28.02
C ARG A 238 -12.97 1.17 28.63
N GLU A 239 -14.02 0.36 28.80
CA GLU A 239 -15.19 0.75 29.57
C GLU A 239 -14.80 0.79 31.06
N THR A 240 -14.13 1.86 31.46
CA THR A 240 -13.98 2.24 32.87
C THR A 240 -15.18 3.10 33.27
N GLU A 241 -15.62 3.00 34.53
CA GLU A 241 -16.76 3.79 35.03
C GLU A 241 -16.57 5.30 34.80
N GLU A 242 -15.32 5.79 34.88
CA GLU A 242 -14.96 7.19 34.61
C GLU A 242 -15.14 7.60 33.14
N SER A 243 -14.79 6.73 32.17
CA SER A 243 -14.91 7.04 30.74
C SER A 243 -16.38 7.08 30.28
N VAL A 244 -17.23 6.27 30.91
CA VAL A 244 -18.69 6.26 30.71
C VAL A 244 -19.34 7.53 31.27
N ILE A 245 -18.95 7.95 32.49
CA ILE A 245 -19.44 9.18 33.11
C ILE A 245 -19.00 10.41 32.30
N PHE A 246 -17.74 10.45 31.87
CA PHE A 246 -17.20 11.52 31.02
C PHE A 246 -17.93 11.61 29.67
N SER A 247 -18.15 10.48 29.00
CA SER A 247 -18.91 10.42 27.73
C SER A 247 -20.36 10.88 27.89
N ARG A 248 -21.05 10.50 28.98
CA ARG A 248 -22.39 11.01 29.30
C ARG A 248 -22.38 12.52 29.55
N LYS A 249 -21.39 13.02 30.30
CA LYS A 249 -21.23 14.45 30.59
C LYS A 249 -20.94 15.24 29.30
N LEU A 250 -20.12 14.70 28.40
CA LEU A 250 -19.85 15.28 27.09
C LEU A 250 -21.10 15.33 26.20
N ASN A 251 -21.90 14.26 26.16
CA ASN A 251 -23.14 14.23 25.38
C ASN A 251 -24.17 15.22 25.94
N ALA A 252 -24.24 15.37 27.27
CA ALA A 252 -25.05 16.40 27.92
C ALA A 252 -24.56 17.82 27.57
N ILE A 253 -23.25 18.07 27.59
CA ILE A 253 -22.70 19.40 27.24
C ILE A 253 -22.87 19.71 25.75
N LYS A 254 -22.70 18.73 24.85
CA LYS A 254 -23.01 18.86 23.41
C LYS A 254 -24.47 19.22 23.18
N SER A 255 -25.40 18.66 23.96
CA SER A 255 -26.83 18.98 23.86
C SER A 255 -27.19 20.40 24.31
N LEU A 256 -26.32 21.07 25.08
CA LEU A 256 -26.54 22.41 25.61
C LEU A 256 -26.06 23.53 24.67
N GLY A 257 -25.34 23.21 23.58
CA GLY A 257 -24.97 24.20 22.56
C GLY A 257 -23.92 25.25 22.97
N ILE A 258 -23.25 25.06 24.11
CA ILE A 258 -22.25 25.99 24.66
C ILE A 258 -20.84 25.56 24.19
N PHE A 259 -20.40 25.94 22.98
CA PHE A 259 -19.02 25.64 22.54
C PHE A 259 -18.34 26.75 21.75
N ASP A 260 -17.14 27.13 22.22
CA ASP A 260 -16.15 27.96 21.53
C ASP A 260 -15.28 27.11 20.55
N PRO A 261 -14.96 27.58 19.32
CA PRO A 261 -14.23 26.80 18.31
C PRO A 261 -12.84 26.33 18.74
N SER A 262 -12.17 27.05 19.65
CA SER A 262 -10.82 26.75 20.16
C SER A 262 -10.83 25.56 21.12
N SER A 263 -11.80 25.55 22.04
CA SER A 263 -11.98 24.50 23.06
C SER A 263 -12.49 23.19 22.46
N ALA A 264 -13.22 23.28 21.35
CA ALA A 264 -13.68 22.12 20.57
C ALA A 264 -12.52 21.30 19.96
N ARG A 265 -11.37 21.92 19.66
CA ARG A 265 -10.20 21.23 19.09
C ARG A 265 -9.55 20.28 20.10
N ASN A 266 -9.30 20.77 21.32
CA ASN A 266 -8.67 19.98 22.37
C ASN A 266 -9.62 18.90 22.90
N LEU A 267 -10.92 19.19 22.95
CA LEU A 267 -11.93 18.23 23.36
C LEU A 267 -12.22 17.17 22.28
N ALA A 268 -12.17 17.52 21.00
CA ALA A 268 -12.30 16.55 19.90
C ALA A 268 -11.14 15.56 19.91
N VAL A 269 -9.91 16.04 20.13
CA VAL A 269 -8.71 15.19 20.30
C VAL A 269 -8.81 14.35 21.58
N ALA A 270 -9.23 14.93 22.71
CA ALA A 270 -9.42 14.16 23.95
C ALA A 270 -10.54 13.10 23.83
N SER A 271 -11.62 13.39 23.11
CA SER A 271 -12.70 12.43 22.81
C SER A 271 -12.34 11.42 21.73
N ALA A 272 -11.19 11.56 21.06
CA ALA A 272 -10.71 10.63 20.05
C ALA A 272 -10.08 9.36 20.65
N GLY A 273 -10.04 9.19 21.97
CA GLY A 273 -9.39 8.01 22.58
C GLY A 273 -7.88 7.98 22.32
N THR A 274 -7.28 9.16 22.17
CA THR A 274 -5.84 9.36 22.01
C THR A 274 -5.26 9.95 23.29
N GLU A 275 -5.48 9.30 24.45
CA GLU A 275 -4.90 9.78 25.72
C GLU A 275 -3.36 9.75 25.69
N GLY A 276 -2.75 8.93 24.81
CA GLY A 276 -1.30 8.90 24.58
C GLY A 276 -0.77 9.93 23.56
N PHE A 277 -1.50 10.23 22.48
CA PHE A 277 -0.87 10.83 21.29
C PHE A 277 -0.97 12.36 21.22
N THR A 278 0.18 13.05 21.18
CA THR A 278 0.23 14.52 21.08
C THR A 278 -0.18 15.03 19.69
N LEU A 279 -0.82 16.21 19.64
CA LEU A 279 -1.11 16.95 18.40
C LEU A 279 0.15 17.16 17.52
N GLU A 280 1.32 17.24 18.17
CA GLU A 280 2.61 17.37 17.51
C GLU A 280 3.01 16.10 16.76
N ASN A 281 2.97 14.92 17.41
CA ASN A 281 3.28 13.65 16.77
C ASN A 281 2.33 13.35 15.61
N MET A 282 1.06 13.74 15.73
CA MET A 282 0.08 13.66 14.65
C MET A 282 0.41 14.56 13.47
N GLY A 283 0.78 15.81 13.77
CA GLY A 283 1.29 16.74 12.76
C GLY A 283 2.51 16.19 12.05
N ASN A 284 3.44 15.58 12.78
CA ASN A 284 4.65 14.98 12.21
C ASN A 284 4.35 13.77 11.32
N ALA A 285 3.47 12.87 11.76
CA ALA A 285 3.05 11.72 10.95
C ALA A 285 2.42 12.17 9.62
N MET A 286 1.59 13.22 9.65
CA MET A 286 1.00 13.83 8.45
C MET A 286 2.02 14.64 7.62
N LYS A 287 3.04 15.23 8.27
CA LYS A 287 4.15 15.94 7.60
C LYS A 287 4.94 14.98 6.70
N TRP A 288 5.10 13.72 7.10
CA TRP A 288 5.69 12.71 6.23
C TRP A 288 4.91 12.55 4.92
N ASP A 289 3.59 12.35 5.00
CA ASP A 289 2.71 12.20 3.83
C ASP A 289 2.73 13.44 2.90
N LEU A 290 2.81 14.64 3.48
CA LEU A 290 2.69 15.89 2.74
C LEU A 290 4.02 16.42 2.18
N CYS A 291 5.14 16.17 2.85
CA CYS A 291 6.43 16.80 2.54
C CYS A 291 7.53 15.82 2.10
N ASN A 292 7.42 14.52 2.40
CA ASN A 292 8.47 13.56 2.05
C ASN A 292 8.37 13.15 0.57
N PRO A 293 9.44 13.28 -0.25
CA PRO A 293 9.42 12.85 -1.65
C PRO A 293 9.11 11.37 -1.83
N TRP A 294 9.51 10.51 -0.88
CA TRP A 294 9.15 9.08 -0.90
C TRP A 294 7.63 8.89 -0.83
N ALA A 295 6.90 9.69 -0.06
CA ALA A 295 5.45 9.59 0.05
C ALA A 295 4.77 9.81 -1.30
N SER A 296 5.19 10.83 -2.05
CA SER A 296 4.68 11.08 -3.41
C SER A 296 5.04 9.95 -4.38
N MET A 297 6.25 9.40 -4.30
CA MET A 297 6.65 8.26 -5.13
C MET A 297 5.83 7.00 -4.82
N PHE A 298 5.54 6.74 -3.55
CA PHE A 298 4.71 5.61 -3.14
C PHE A 298 3.25 5.80 -3.55
N GLU A 299 2.70 7.02 -3.43
CA GLU A 299 1.33 7.32 -3.84
C GLU A 299 1.11 7.05 -5.33
N LEU A 300 2.09 7.36 -6.20
CA LEU A 300 1.99 7.07 -7.64
C LEU A 300 1.73 5.58 -7.92
N ARG A 301 2.24 4.69 -7.08
CA ARG A 301 2.09 3.23 -7.17
C ARG A 301 1.00 2.67 -6.27
N SER A 302 0.17 3.52 -5.69
CA SER A 302 -0.90 3.16 -4.75
C SER A 302 -2.28 3.35 -5.38
N THR A 303 -3.23 2.48 -5.03
CA THR A 303 -4.66 2.61 -5.35
C THR A 303 -5.34 3.69 -4.49
N HIS A 304 -4.81 3.96 -3.30
CA HIS A 304 -5.32 4.96 -2.37
C HIS A 304 -4.42 6.21 -2.33
N PRO A 305 -4.99 7.41 -2.26
CA PRO A 305 -4.23 8.62 -1.99
C PRO A 305 -3.75 8.62 -0.54
N LEU A 306 -2.71 9.42 -0.25
CA LEU A 306 -2.15 9.48 1.10
C LEU A 306 -3.19 9.97 2.12
N PRO A 307 -3.28 9.37 3.32
CA PRO A 307 -4.22 9.75 4.36
C PRO A 307 -4.22 11.25 4.67
N ALA A 308 -3.05 11.89 4.80
CA ALA A 308 -2.99 13.33 5.07
C ALA A 308 -3.58 14.19 3.94
N LYS A 309 -3.51 13.76 2.67
CA LYS A 309 -4.11 14.47 1.54
C LYS A 309 -5.64 14.37 1.56
N ARG A 310 -6.19 13.22 1.94
CA ARG A 310 -7.63 13.01 2.17
C ARG A 310 -8.14 13.89 3.31
N ILE A 311 -7.45 13.86 4.46
CA ILE A 311 -7.79 14.68 5.63
C ILE A 311 -7.74 16.17 5.30
N LYS A 312 -6.71 16.64 4.58
CA LYS A 312 -6.62 18.04 4.11
C LYS A 312 -7.78 18.43 3.20
N ARG A 313 -8.27 17.52 2.36
CA ARG A 313 -9.43 17.75 1.50
C ARG A 313 -10.73 17.79 2.30
N LEU A 314 -10.94 16.87 3.22
CA LEU A 314 -12.08 16.85 4.14
C LEU A 314 -12.13 18.14 4.98
N GLY A 315 -10.97 18.66 5.42
CA GLY A 315 -10.89 19.96 6.07
C GLY A 315 -11.38 21.13 5.20
N LYS A 316 -11.08 21.11 3.89
CA LYS A 316 -11.63 22.10 2.94
C LYS A 316 -13.15 21.95 2.78
N MET A 317 -13.65 20.72 2.77
CA MET A 317 -15.10 20.46 2.72
C MET A 317 -15.79 20.95 4.00
N SER A 318 -15.19 20.69 5.17
CA SER A 318 -15.69 21.20 6.45
C SER A 318 -15.85 22.71 6.41
N LYS A 319 -14.83 23.45 5.92
CA LYS A 319 -14.90 24.90 5.75
C LYS A 319 -16.05 25.34 4.83
N ARG A 320 -16.30 24.61 3.72
CA ARG A 320 -17.43 24.89 2.81
C ARG A 320 -18.80 24.62 3.45
N MET A 321 -18.86 23.68 4.38
CA MET A 321 -20.08 23.33 5.13
C MET A 321 -20.26 24.20 6.39
N GLY A 322 -19.50 25.29 6.54
CA GLY A 322 -19.58 26.19 7.70
C GLY A 322 -19.02 25.61 9.00
N LYS A 323 -18.26 24.50 8.94
CA LYS A 323 -17.68 23.81 10.09
C LYS A 323 -16.17 24.04 10.16
N ALA A 324 -15.62 24.27 11.36
CA ALA A 324 -14.18 24.32 11.55
C ALA A 324 -13.55 22.96 11.21
N PRO A 325 -12.45 22.91 10.42
CA PRO A 325 -11.78 21.65 10.12
C PRO A 325 -11.17 21.07 11.40
N LEU A 326 -11.18 19.74 11.51
CA LEU A 326 -10.56 19.03 12.63
C LEU A 326 -9.06 19.34 12.75
N TYR A 327 -8.38 19.45 11.60
CA TYR A 327 -6.95 19.77 11.51
C TYR A 327 -6.71 20.94 10.55
N ASP A 328 -6.01 21.98 11.00
CA ASP A 328 -5.66 23.13 10.16
C ASP A 328 -4.18 23.08 9.76
N PHE A 329 -3.93 22.56 8.56
CA PHE A 329 -2.60 22.28 8.00
C PHE A 329 -1.83 23.52 7.52
N VAL A 330 -2.33 24.72 7.78
CA VAL A 330 -1.81 25.97 7.18
C VAL A 330 -0.58 26.51 7.92
N THR A 331 -0.30 26.05 9.14
CA THR A 331 0.70 26.67 10.03
C THR A 331 2.03 25.94 10.18
N GLN A 332 2.21 24.72 9.65
CA GLN A 332 3.48 24.02 9.78
C GLN A 332 4.45 24.37 8.66
N LYS A 333 5.64 24.90 9.02
CA LYS A 333 6.74 25.20 8.10
C LYS A 333 7.16 23.91 7.38
N GLN A 334 6.98 23.87 6.06
CA GLN A 334 7.31 22.72 5.24
C GLN A 334 8.83 22.65 5.06
N GLU A 335 9.47 21.76 5.81
CA GLU A 335 10.87 21.42 5.59
C GLU A 335 10.98 20.49 4.38
N SER A 336 12.02 20.70 3.56
CA SER A 336 12.31 19.84 2.43
C SER A 336 13.14 18.63 2.88
N PHE A 337 12.67 17.43 2.59
CA PHE A 337 13.37 16.15 2.86
C PHE A 337 14.11 15.61 1.62
N PHE A 338 14.40 16.49 0.65
CA PHE A 338 14.99 16.10 -0.62
C PHE A 338 16.44 15.60 -0.48
N GLY A 339 17.20 16.13 0.48
CA GLY A 339 18.57 15.69 0.75
C GLY A 339 18.62 14.22 1.19
N GLU A 340 17.82 13.86 2.19
CA GLU A 340 17.69 12.48 2.65
C GLU A 340 17.18 11.56 1.54
N PHE A 341 16.20 12.01 0.76
CA PHE A 341 15.70 11.28 -0.40
C PHE A 341 16.80 10.97 -1.44
N MET A 342 17.65 11.95 -1.79
CA MET A 342 18.75 11.74 -2.72
C MET A 342 19.76 10.70 -2.22
N VAL A 343 20.14 10.78 -0.94
CA VAL A 343 21.02 9.76 -0.33
C VAL A 343 20.39 8.37 -0.42
N ASP A 344 19.11 8.26 -0.06
CA ASP A 344 18.40 6.98 -0.10
C ASP A 344 18.32 6.41 -1.54
N VAL A 345 18.08 7.26 -2.54
CA VAL A 345 18.07 6.89 -3.96
C VAL A 345 19.46 6.42 -4.41
N MET A 346 20.51 7.18 -4.09
CA MET A 346 21.89 6.81 -4.43
C MET A 346 22.26 5.45 -3.84
N VAL A 347 22.01 5.23 -2.55
CA VAL A 347 22.28 3.94 -1.89
C VAL A 347 21.44 2.80 -2.49
N LYS A 348 20.18 3.07 -2.82
CA LYS A 348 19.28 2.06 -3.40
C LYS A 348 19.78 1.54 -4.75
N TYR A 349 20.26 2.43 -5.62
CA TYR A 349 20.67 2.12 -6.98
C TYR A 349 22.19 1.96 -7.16
N ALA A 350 23.01 2.25 -6.16
CA ALA A 350 24.47 2.13 -6.22
C ALA A 350 24.97 0.78 -6.76
N PRO A 351 24.45 -0.41 -6.35
CA PRO A 351 24.90 -1.68 -6.91
C PRO A 351 24.71 -1.78 -8.42
N PHE A 352 23.58 -1.28 -8.94
CA PHE A 352 23.28 -1.33 -10.37
C PHE A 352 24.08 -0.30 -11.16
N ILE A 353 24.15 0.94 -10.66
CA ILE A 353 24.91 2.02 -11.32
C ILE A 353 26.40 1.64 -11.40
N THR A 354 26.96 1.13 -10.32
CA THR A 354 28.38 0.72 -10.27
C THR A 354 28.63 -0.50 -11.15
N PHE A 355 27.72 -1.47 -11.22
CA PHE A 355 27.78 -2.55 -12.19
C PHE A 355 27.92 -2.00 -13.63
N VAL A 356 27.02 -1.10 -14.05
CA VAL A 356 27.01 -0.55 -15.40
C VAL A 356 28.27 0.27 -15.69
N ILE A 357 28.67 1.15 -14.76
CA ILE A 357 29.86 2.00 -14.94
C ILE A 357 31.13 1.14 -15.05
N ILE A 358 31.32 0.17 -14.15
CA ILE A 358 32.52 -0.68 -14.17
C ILE A 358 32.51 -1.58 -15.40
N PHE A 359 31.36 -2.10 -15.81
CA PHE A 359 31.26 -2.90 -17.02
C PHE A 359 31.67 -2.09 -18.26
N ILE A 360 31.12 -0.87 -18.43
CA ILE A 360 31.44 0.00 -19.56
C ILE A 360 32.92 0.44 -19.51
N ALA A 361 33.41 0.86 -18.34
CA ALA A 361 34.81 1.27 -18.18
C ALA A 361 35.77 0.11 -18.50
N SER A 362 35.47 -1.10 -18.04
CA SER A 362 36.29 -2.28 -18.32
C SER A 362 36.34 -2.58 -19.83
N VAL A 363 35.22 -2.46 -20.54
CA VAL A 363 35.17 -2.68 -21.99
C VAL A 363 35.93 -1.59 -22.76
N ILE A 364 35.91 -0.33 -22.31
CA ILE A 364 36.57 0.80 -22.99
C ILE A 364 38.08 0.83 -22.74
N PHE A 365 38.54 0.58 -21.51
CA PHE A 365 39.93 0.78 -21.10
C PHE A 365 40.85 -0.43 -21.31
N ILE A 366 40.32 -1.57 -21.72
CA ILE A 366 41.17 -2.71 -22.04
C ILE A 366 41.81 -2.45 -23.42
N PRO A 367 43.16 -2.42 -23.51
CA PRO A 367 43.84 -1.94 -24.70
C PRO A 367 43.41 -2.73 -25.95
N TYR A 368 43.03 -2.00 -27.00
CA TYR A 368 42.77 -2.53 -28.35
C TYR A 368 43.91 -3.43 -28.88
N TYR A 369 45.10 -3.32 -28.31
CA TYR A 369 46.30 -4.09 -28.67
C TYR A 369 46.35 -5.51 -28.08
N TYR A 370 45.52 -5.86 -27.08
CA TYR A 370 45.51 -7.19 -26.47
C TYR A 370 44.19 -7.92 -26.76
N ILE A 371 44.32 -8.93 -27.63
CA ILE A 371 43.45 -10.11 -27.82
C ILE A 371 42.40 -10.01 -28.93
N ILE A 372 42.52 -10.97 -29.85
CA ILE A 372 41.71 -11.24 -31.05
C ILE A 372 40.33 -11.85 -30.68
N ASP A 373 40.11 -12.25 -29.42
CA ASP A 373 38.86 -12.85 -28.93
C ASP A 373 38.05 -11.91 -28.03
N THR A 374 36.84 -11.58 -28.48
CA THR A 374 35.90 -10.66 -27.80
C THR A 374 35.24 -11.27 -26.55
N ILE A 375 35.19 -12.60 -26.45
CA ILE A 375 34.44 -13.33 -25.41
C ILE A 375 35.14 -13.30 -24.04
N PRO A 376 36.45 -13.60 -23.91
CA PRO A 376 37.17 -13.51 -22.63
C PRO A 376 37.11 -12.10 -22.04
N LEU A 377 37.21 -11.07 -22.89
CA LEU A 377 37.16 -9.67 -22.50
C LEU A 377 35.85 -9.28 -21.81
N ILE A 378 34.72 -9.66 -22.42
CA ILE A 378 33.38 -9.38 -21.89
C ILE A 378 33.20 -10.11 -20.55
N ALA A 379 33.63 -11.37 -20.46
CA ALA A 379 33.50 -12.15 -19.24
C ALA A 379 34.37 -11.59 -18.10
N PHE A 380 35.58 -11.10 -18.39
CA PHE A 380 36.44 -10.42 -17.40
C PHE A 380 35.79 -9.12 -16.89
N SER A 381 35.24 -8.34 -17.82
CA SER A 381 34.52 -7.09 -17.50
C SER A 381 33.27 -7.34 -16.65
N LEU A 382 32.51 -8.40 -16.96
CA LEU A 382 31.36 -8.84 -16.17
C LEU A 382 31.76 -9.27 -14.77
N GLY A 383 32.87 -10.02 -14.61
CA GLY A 383 33.38 -10.45 -13.31
C GLY A 383 33.71 -9.26 -12.40
N ASN A 384 34.43 -8.27 -12.92
CA ASN A 384 34.83 -7.07 -12.17
C ASN A 384 33.60 -6.20 -11.82
N ALA A 385 32.71 -6.00 -12.78
CA ALA A 385 31.46 -5.27 -12.57
C ALA A 385 30.60 -5.93 -11.49
N LEU A 386 30.49 -7.26 -11.52
CA LEU A 386 29.76 -8.04 -10.53
C LEU A 386 30.40 -7.90 -9.14
N ALA A 387 31.73 -8.05 -9.03
CA ALA A 387 32.46 -7.93 -7.77
C ALA A 387 32.22 -6.56 -7.11
N VAL A 388 32.44 -5.46 -7.84
CA VAL A 388 32.24 -4.10 -7.32
C VAL A 388 30.77 -3.86 -6.96
N ALA A 389 29.83 -4.26 -7.81
CA ALA A 389 28.40 -4.14 -7.55
C ALA A 389 27.99 -4.85 -6.24
N MET A 390 28.58 -6.00 -5.95
CA MET A 390 28.30 -6.75 -4.73
C MET A 390 28.89 -6.10 -3.46
N ILE A 391 30.01 -5.40 -3.55
CA ILE A 391 30.51 -4.54 -2.46
C ILE A 391 29.48 -3.45 -2.14
N PHE A 392 28.96 -2.77 -3.16
CA PHE A 392 27.90 -1.78 -2.97
C PHE A 392 26.59 -2.41 -2.46
N SER A 393 26.30 -3.67 -2.81
CA SER A 393 25.17 -4.43 -2.27
C SER A 393 25.32 -4.69 -0.77
N LEU A 394 26.53 -4.96 -0.28
CA LEU A 394 26.85 -5.07 1.15
C LEU A 394 26.67 -3.74 1.87
N LEU A 395 27.19 -2.64 1.29
CA LEU A 395 27.01 -1.28 1.85
C LEU A 395 25.52 -0.90 1.94
N LYS A 396 24.76 -1.15 0.86
CA LYS A 396 23.30 -0.98 0.83
C LYS A 396 22.61 -1.81 1.90
N THR A 397 23.02 -3.06 2.09
CA THR A 397 22.43 -3.95 3.10
C THR A 397 22.73 -3.45 4.52
N ARG A 398 23.95 -2.96 4.78
CA ARG A 398 24.33 -2.35 6.06
C ARG A 398 23.54 -1.07 6.35
N PHE A 399 23.32 -0.23 5.34
CA PHE A 399 22.51 0.99 5.46
C PHE A 399 21.03 0.67 5.71
N LYS A 400 20.48 -0.30 4.96
CA LYS A 400 19.07 -0.68 5.05
C LYS A 400 18.72 -1.52 6.29
N TYR A 401 19.69 -2.24 6.86
CA TYR A 401 19.52 -3.12 8.02
C TYR A 401 20.60 -2.89 9.08
N PRO A 402 20.58 -1.73 9.76
CA PRO A 402 21.48 -1.46 10.88
C PRO A 402 21.18 -2.37 12.07
N VAL A 403 22.21 -2.84 12.77
CA VAL A 403 22.07 -3.75 13.95
C VAL A 403 22.70 -3.12 15.20
N ARG A 404 22.98 -1.81 15.19
CA ARG A 404 23.52 -1.12 16.37
C ARG A 404 22.37 -0.84 17.35
N GLY A 405 21.94 -1.89 18.05
CA GLY A 405 20.89 -1.86 19.06
C GLY A 405 19.47 -1.73 18.49
N PHE A 406 18.49 -2.24 19.24
CA PHE A 406 17.07 -2.00 19.03
C PHE A 406 16.52 -1.34 20.30
N PRO A 407 16.59 0.00 20.42
CA PRO A 407 16.10 0.68 21.60
C PRO A 407 14.59 0.47 21.76
N GLU A 408 14.14 0.34 23.00
CA GLU A 408 12.71 0.32 23.31
C GLU A 408 12.09 1.67 22.96
N ARG A 409 10.98 1.64 22.23
CA ARG A 409 10.23 2.82 21.79
C ARG A 409 8.75 2.53 21.86
N LYS A 410 7.94 3.58 21.94
CA LYS A 410 6.48 3.48 21.78
C LYS A 410 6.09 3.63 20.32
N ILE A 411 4.94 3.09 19.94
CA ILE A 411 4.39 3.24 18.58
C ILE A 411 4.22 4.73 18.23
N GLU A 412 3.77 5.55 19.18
CA GLU A 412 3.62 6.98 18.96
C GLU A 412 4.88 7.70 18.48
N ASP A 413 6.02 7.40 19.11
CA ASP A 413 7.29 8.05 18.83
C ASP A 413 7.73 7.72 17.41
N LEU A 414 7.53 6.46 17.00
CA LEU A 414 7.84 5.99 15.66
C LEU A 414 6.95 6.66 14.61
N LEU A 415 5.65 6.82 14.89
CA LEU A 415 4.74 7.49 13.97
C LEU A 415 5.10 8.97 13.77
N GLY A 416 5.67 9.62 14.78
CA GLY A 416 6.20 10.97 14.71
C GLY A 416 7.51 11.12 13.91
N GLU A 417 8.21 10.02 13.58
CA GLU A 417 9.46 10.09 12.81
C GLU A 417 9.20 10.49 11.35
N VAL A 418 9.74 11.64 10.93
CA VAL A 418 9.57 12.15 9.56
C VAL A 418 10.75 11.75 8.66
N LYS A 419 11.95 11.56 9.22
CA LYS A 419 13.17 11.21 8.48
C LYS A 419 13.34 9.70 8.29
N VAL A 420 12.25 9.04 7.92
CA VAL A 420 12.17 7.58 7.74
C VAL A 420 11.75 7.24 6.31
N SER A 421 12.26 6.12 5.79
CA SER A 421 11.88 5.60 4.48
C SER A 421 12.04 4.08 4.41
N GLY A 422 11.62 3.49 3.29
CA GLY A 422 11.91 2.08 2.99
C GLY A 422 13.41 1.74 2.86
N MET A 423 14.29 2.76 2.78
CA MET A 423 15.74 2.61 2.75
C MET A 423 16.39 3.00 4.08
N ARG A 424 15.87 4.02 4.76
CA ARG A 424 16.37 4.55 6.03
C ARG A 424 15.40 4.18 7.16
N PRO A 425 15.62 3.05 7.85
CA PRO A 425 14.76 2.65 8.95
C PRO A 425 15.14 3.31 10.27
N VAL A 426 14.24 3.21 11.25
CA VAL A 426 14.52 3.48 12.66
C VAL A 426 14.49 2.13 13.41
N PRO A 427 15.63 1.63 13.95
CA PRO A 427 15.63 0.43 14.78
C PRO A 427 14.81 0.65 16.04
N ALA A 428 13.93 -0.30 16.35
CA ALA A 428 13.06 -0.23 17.51
C ALA A 428 12.76 -1.62 18.08
N THR A 429 12.51 -1.65 19.39
CA THR A 429 11.88 -2.76 20.10
C THR A 429 10.51 -2.29 20.55
N LEU A 430 9.46 -2.97 20.10
CA LEU A 430 8.08 -2.74 20.53
C LEU A 430 7.62 -3.89 21.42
N LYS A 431 6.90 -3.55 22.50
CA LYS A 431 6.25 -4.52 23.39
C LYS A 431 4.76 -4.27 23.35
N GLY A 432 3.99 -5.33 23.14
CA GLY A 432 2.55 -5.20 22.97
C GLY A 432 1.86 -6.53 22.78
N GLU A 433 0.57 -6.50 22.47
CA GLU A 433 -0.24 -7.68 22.17
C GLU A 433 -0.49 -7.78 20.67
N ILE A 434 -0.48 -8.99 20.10
CA ILE A 434 -0.92 -9.18 18.72
C ILE A 434 -2.44 -9.21 18.67
N ILE A 435 -3.06 -8.23 18.04
CA ILE A 435 -4.53 -8.07 18.01
C ILE A 435 -5.19 -8.69 16.77
N GLY A 436 -4.40 -8.99 15.75
CA GLY A 436 -4.95 -9.37 14.45
C GLY A 436 -3.93 -9.59 13.36
N ARG A 437 -4.43 -9.81 12.15
CA ARG A 437 -3.63 -9.99 10.93
C ARG A 437 -3.36 -8.65 10.25
N GLY A 438 -2.23 -8.54 9.55
CA GLY A 438 -1.88 -7.35 8.77
C GLY A 438 -2.91 -7.05 7.68
N ILE A 439 -3.49 -8.09 7.06
CA ILE A 439 -4.69 -7.98 6.24
C ILE A 439 -5.84 -8.71 6.99
N PRO A 440 -6.83 -7.97 7.52
CA PRO A 440 -7.87 -8.56 8.36
C PRO A 440 -8.65 -9.67 7.66
N GLY A 441 -8.77 -10.83 8.32
CA GLY A 441 -9.52 -11.98 7.82
C GLY A 441 -8.86 -12.79 6.69
N LEU A 442 -7.78 -12.29 6.07
CA LEU A 442 -7.01 -13.05 5.09
C LEU A 442 -6.26 -14.18 5.78
N PHE A 443 -6.65 -15.45 5.57
CA PHE A 443 -6.06 -16.57 6.29
C PHE A 443 -4.56 -16.81 5.97
N LEU A 444 -4.09 -16.31 4.82
CA LEU A 444 -2.69 -16.39 4.38
C LEU A 444 -1.84 -15.19 4.81
N SER A 445 -2.43 -14.17 5.43
CA SER A 445 -1.69 -12.97 5.86
C SER A 445 -0.62 -13.38 6.87
N GLU A 446 0.64 -13.25 6.48
CA GLU A 446 1.80 -13.50 7.31
C GLU A 446 2.04 -12.38 8.32
N ASP A 447 1.67 -11.16 7.92
CA ASP A 447 1.82 -9.96 8.73
C ASP A 447 0.85 -10.00 9.91
N MET A 448 1.28 -9.39 11.01
CA MET A 448 0.54 -9.31 12.27
C MET A 448 0.36 -7.84 12.65
N VAL A 449 -0.62 -7.53 13.49
CA VAL A 449 -0.78 -6.19 14.07
C VAL A 449 -0.48 -6.25 15.56
N LEU A 450 0.50 -5.46 15.99
CA LEU A 450 0.88 -5.28 17.38
C LEU A 450 0.24 -4.01 17.92
N GLU A 451 -0.37 -4.10 19.10
CA GLU A 451 -0.94 -2.97 19.85
C GLU A 451 -0.14 -2.76 21.14
N ASP A 452 0.24 -1.51 21.39
CA ASP A 452 0.77 -1.03 22.67
C ASP A 452 -0.19 -0.01 23.30
N GLU A 453 0.21 0.62 24.40
CA GLU A 453 -0.59 1.63 25.11
C GLU A 453 -0.84 2.93 24.33
N THR A 454 -0.16 3.14 23.19
CA THR A 454 -0.23 4.37 22.40
C THR A 454 -0.90 4.19 21.04
N GLY A 455 -1.00 2.95 20.56
CA GLY A 455 -1.64 2.63 19.28
C GLY A 455 -1.31 1.23 18.78
N PHE A 456 -1.47 1.01 17.48
CA PHE A 456 -1.16 -0.24 16.83
C PHE A 456 -0.34 -0.05 15.55
N ILE A 457 0.46 -1.05 15.19
CA ILE A 457 1.29 -1.04 13.99
C ILE A 457 1.39 -2.44 13.39
N VAL A 458 1.52 -2.50 12.06
CA VAL A 458 1.75 -3.76 11.34
C VAL A 458 3.20 -4.21 11.55
N ILE A 459 3.39 -5.47 11.93
CA ILE A 459 4.67 -6.18 11.88
C ILE A 459 4.74 -6.89 10.53
N ASP A 460 5.68 -6.45 9.68
CA ASP A 460 5.96 -7.06 8.36
C ASP A 460 6.87 -8.28 8.55
N TYR A 461 6.31 -9.46 8.30
CA TYR A 461 7.05 -10.72 8.33
C TYR A 461 7.61 -11.03 6.94
N LYS A 462 8.89 -10.71 6.73
CA LYS A 462 9.55 -10.89 5.45
C LYS A 462 10.65 -11.94 5.47
N GLN A 463 10.42 -13.05 4.76
CA GLN A 463 11.45 -14.05 4.49
C GLN A 463 12.01 -13.95 3.07
N PRO A 464 13.23 -14.46 2.83
CA PRO A 464 13.85 -14.49 1.50
C PRO A 464 13.02 -15.28 0.47
N LEU A 465 12.31 -16.33 0.92
CA LEU A 465 11.47 -17.17 0.08
C LEU A 465 10.01 -16.89 0.40
N SER A 466 9.23 -16.50 -0.62
CA SER A 466 7.81 -16.14 -0.49
C SER A 466 6.95 -17.27 0.12
N ILE A 467 7.29 -18.54 -0.15
CA ILE A 467 6.55 -19.67 0.41
C ILE A 467 6.65 -19.76 1.93
N ALA A 468 7.76 -19.31 2.52
CA ALA A 468 7.94 -19.29 3.97
C ALA A 468 7.02 -18.25 4.63
N ASN A 469 6.73 -17.13 3.95
CA ASN A 469 5.73 -16.17 4.39
C ASN A 469 4.34 -16.81 4.42
N MET A 470 3.93 -17.44 3.32
CA MET A 470 2.62 -18.08 3.20
C MET A 470 2.40 -19.16 4.27
N LEU A 471 3.40 -20.02 4.52
CA LEU A 471 3.34 -21.06 5.55
C LEU A 471 3.24 -20.46 6.97
N PHE A 472 3.95 -19.36 7.22
CA PHE A 472 3.86 -18.63 8.49
C PHE A 472 2.44 -18.08 8.70
N GLY A 473 1.87 -17.42 7.68
CA GLY A 473 0.50 -16.89 7.72
C GLY A 473 -0.56 -17.95 8.02
N LEU A 474 -0.38 -19.15 7.46
CA LEU A 474 -1.33 -20.26 7.59
C LEU A 474 -1.28 -20.94 8.98
N VAL A 475 -0.08 -21.08 9.57
CA VAL A 475 0.11 -21.92 10.78
C VAL A 475 0.42 -21.11 12.04
N VAL A 476 1.14 -20.00 11.92
CA VAL A 476 1.70 -19.27 13.07
C VAL A 476 0.83 -18.08 13.44
N THR A 477 0.47 -17.24 12.47
CA THR A 477 -0.20 -15.96 12.71
C THR A 477 -1.46 -16.10 13.56
N GLU A 478 -2.30 -17.11 13.31
CA GLU A 478 -3.52 -17.34 14.12
C GLU A 478 -3.24 -17.67 15.58
N ARG A 479 -2.15 -18.41 15.86
CA ARG A 479 -1.75 -18.78 17.23
C ARG A 479 -1.15 -17.62 18.02
N MET A 480 -0.66 -16.60 17.30
CA MET A 480 -0.06 -15.40 17.90
C MET A 480 -1.10 -14.37 18.33
N ILE A 481 -2.29 -14.35 17.72
CA ILE A 481 -3.36 -13.43 18.09
C ILE A 481 -3.75 -13.64 19.56
N GLY A 482 -3.76 -12.56 20.34
CA GLY A 482 -4.01 -12.54 21.78
C GLY A 482 -2.77 -12.73 22.66
N ARG A 483 -1.57 -12.90 22.07
CA ARG A 483 -0.33 -13.09 22.83
C ARG A 483 0.43 -11.78 23.01
N SER A 484 1.03 -11.61 24.19
CA SER A 484 2.02 -10.56 24.44
C SER A 484 3.35 -10.92 23.80
N VAL A 485 3.90 -9.97 23.03
CA VAL A 485 5.11 -10.17 22.25
C VAL A 485 6.10 -9.02 22.43
N VAL A 486 7.37 -9.34 22.19
CA VAL A 486 8.45 -8.36 22.04
C VAL A 486 8.96 -8.46 20.61
N ALA A 487 8.71 -7.42 19.81
CA ALA A 487 9.10 -7.32 18.41
C ALA A 487 10.30 -6.40 18.26
N GLU A 488 11.46 -6.94 17.88
CA GLU A 488 12.64 -6.19 17.49
C GLU A 488 12.65 -6.06 15.97
N GLY A 489 12.85 -4.85 15.45
CA GLY A 489 12.84 -4.66 14.01
C GLY A 489 13.20 -3.27 13.54
N TRP A 490 12.94 -3.04 12.27
CA TRP A 490 13.22 -1.80 11.58
C TRP A 490 11.91 -1.10 11.26
N TYR A 491 11.59 -0.04 11.99
CA TYR A 491 10.46 0.79 11.66
C TYR A 491 10.70 1.46 10.32
N ARG A 492 9.71 1.33 9.43
CA ARG A 492 9.74 1.89 8.10
C ARG A 492 8.43 2.57 7.80
N ARG A 493 8.55 3.60 6.98
CA ARG A 493 7.40 4.31 6.43
C ARG A 493 7.30 4.05 4.94
N ALA A 494 6.18 3.43 4.59
CA ALA A 494 5.57 3.38 3.26
C ALA A 494 4.18 4.04 3.41
N PRO A 495 3.24 3.98 2.43
CA PRO A 495 1.89 4.52 2.64
C PRO A 495 1.25 4.05 3.95
N THR A 496 1.57 2.83 4.39
CA THR A 496 1.29 2.31 5.73
C THR A 496 2.59 2.20 6.56
N PRO A 497 2.59 2.67 7.82
CA PRO A 497 3.68 2.42 8.76
C PRO A 497 3.75 0.94 9.12
N HIS A 498 4.97 0.40 9.22
CA HIS A 498 5.18 -0.98 9.65
C HIS A 498 6.55 -1.15 10.31
N LEU A 499 6.67 -2.18 11.15
CA LEU A 499 7.92 -2.66 11.70
C LEU A 499 8.35 -3.91 10.89
N GLU A 500 9.39 -3.79 10.05
CA GLU A 500 9.99 -4.98 9.39
C GLU A 500 10.69 -5.82 10.45
N MET A 501 10.19 -7.04 10.66
CA MET A 501 10.58 -7.90 11.76
C MET A 501 12.04 -8.37 11.63
N TYR A 502 12.82 -8.19 12.69
CA TYR A 502 14.12 -8.86 12.86
C TYR A 502 14.00 -10.06 13.79
N HIS A 503 13.46 -9.85 14.99
CA HIS A 503 13.11 -10.91 15.93
C HIS A 503 11.71 -10.66 16.51
N LEU A 504 10.99 -11.73 16.77
CA LEU A 504 9.74 -11.70 17.51
C LEU A 504 9.81 -12.75 18.61
N ARG A 505 9.58 -12.33 19.85
CA ARG A 505 9.58 -13.20 21.02
C ARG A 505 8.18 -13.23 21.62
N SER A 506 7.67 -14.42 21.89
CA SER A 506 6.42 -14.65 22.62
C SER A 506 6.68 -15.82 23.56
N ASP A 507 6.53 -15.60 24.86
CA ASP A 507 6.76 -16.64 25.88
C ASP A 507 8.14 -17.32 25.71
N SER A 508 8.17 -18.60 25.30
CA SER A 508 9.37 -19.40 25.01
C SER A 508 9.73 -19.48 23.51
N GLU A 509 8.88 -18.97 22.61
CA GLU A 509 9.08 -19.05 21.17
C GLU A 509 9.82 -17.81 20.64
N VAL A 510 10.78 -18.03 19.75
CA VAL A 510 11.53 -16.96 19.07
C VAL A 510 11.48 -17.16 17.56
N TRP A 511 10.91 -16.20 16.86
CA TRP A 511 10.83 -16.15 15.41
C TRP A 511 11.85 -15.14 14.87
N LYS A 512 12.53 -15.49 13.77
CA LYS A 512 13.64 -14.68 13.21
C LYS A 512 13.39 -14.34 11.74
N GLY A 513 13.72 -13.10 11.37
CA GLY A 513 13.77 -12.64 9.99
C GLY A 513 15.13 -12.93 9.35
N TYR A 514 15.18 -13.75 8.30
CA TYR A 514 16.44 -14.13 7.65
C TYR A 514 16.82 -13.23 6.45
N THR A 515 15.99 -12.24 6.11
CA THR A 515 16.18 -11.36 4.96
C THR A 515 17.55 -10.68 4.92
N ARG A 516 18.01 -10.14 6.05
CA ARG A 516 19.34 -9.50 6.13
C ARG A 516 20.47 -10.50 5.91
N MET A 517 20.42 -11.65 6.59
CA MET A 517 21.44 -12.68 6.51
C MET A 517 21.60 -13.19 5.08
N VAL A 518 20.50 -13.54 4.42
CA VAL A 518 20.52 -14.02 3.04
C VAL A 518 21.03 -12.95 2.06
N ARG A 519 20.68 -11.67 2.25
CA ARG A 519 21.24 -10.59 1.41
C ARG A 519 22.75 -10.46 1.54
N ILE A 520 23.29 -10.60 2.76
CA ILE A 520 24.74 -10.60 2.98
C ILE A 520 25.38 -11.82 2.30
N ILE A 521 24.83 -13.02 2.52
CA ILE A 521 25.34 -14.26 1.92
C ILE A 521 25.35 -14.17 0.39
N LEU A 522 24.24 -13.75 -0.23
CA LEU A 522 24.14 -13.61 -1.68
C LEU A 522 25.13 -12.57 -2.23
N ALA A 523 25.34 -11.47 -1.51
CA ALA A 523 26.33 -10.47 -1.92
C ALA A 523 27.77 -11.00 -1.79
N ILE A 524 28.09 -11.76 -0.73
CA ILE A 524 29.41 -12.40 -0.57
C ILE A 524 29.64 -13.45 -1.67
N ILE A 525 28.65 -14.31 -1.93
CA ILE A 525 28.73 -15.30 -3.02
C ILE A 525 28.93 -14.59 -4.35
N GLY A 526 28.13 -13.56 -4.66
CA GLY A 526 28.28 -12.79 -5.90
C GLY A 526 29.64 -12.11 -6.02
N LEU A 527 30.20 -11.61 -4.91
CA LEU A 527 31.54 -11.02 -4.85
C LEU A 527 32.62 -12.07 -5.17
N ILE A 528 32.58 -13.23 -4.51
CA ILE A 528 33.53 -14.33 -4.75
C ILE A 528 33.43 -14.82 -6.20
N THR A 529 32.21 -15.00 -6.72
CA THR A 529 31.98 -15.38 -8.11
C THR A 529 32.54 -14.35 -9.08
N GLY A 530 32.31 -13.05 -8.84
CA GLY A 530 32.87 -11.99 -9.67
C GLY A 530 34.40 -12.02 -9.71
N ILE A 531 35.04 -12.17 -8.55
CA ILE A 531 36.51 -12.29 -8.43
C ILE A 531 37.02 -13.55 -9.12
N ALA A 532 36.34 -14.70 -8.95
CA ALA A 532 36.74 -15.97 -9.55
C ALA A 532 36.66 -15.93 -11.09
N ILE A 533 35.61 -15.33 -11.66
CA ILE A 533 35.46 -15.14 -13.11
C ILE A 533 36.60 -14.27 -13.63
N SER A 534 36.84 -13.12 -13.01
CA SER A 534 37.92 -12.20 -13.43
C SER A 534 39.30 -12.83 -13.29
N GLY A 535 39.57 -13.54 -12.18
CA GLY A 535 40.84 -14.21 -11.94
C GLY A 535 41.10 -15.38 -12.89
N TYR A 536 40.10 -16.22 -13.15
CA TYR A 536 40.22 -17.33 -14.11
C TYR A 536 40.58 -16.82 -15.50
N ILE A 537 39.88 -15.78 -15.97
CA ILE A 537 40.13 -15.20 -17.28
C ILE A 537 41.50 -14.52 -17.32
N PHE A 538 41.90 -13.80 -16.26
CA PHE A 538 43.22 -13.18 -16.18
C PHE A 538 44.36 -14.21 -16.28
N ILE A 539 44.21 -15.39 -15.68
CA ILE A 539 45.21 -16.47 -15.73
C ILE A 539 45.28 -17.12 -17.13
N HIS A 540 44.14 -17.22 -17.83
CA HIS A 540 44.03 -17.90 -19.13
C HIS A 540 44.16 -16.96 -20.33
N MET A 541 44.13 -15.65 -20.10
CA MET A 541 44.63 -14.67 -21.05
C MET A 541 46.16 -14.82 -21.04
N ASN A 542 46.72 -15.44 -22.08
CA ASN A 542 48.17 -15.51 -22.28
C ASN A 542 48.75 -14.08 -22.34
N VAL A 543 49.11 -13.53 -21.19
CA VAL A 543 49.94 -12.34 -21.03
C VAL A 543 51.33 -12.83 -20.67
N PHE A 544 51.97 -13.51 -21.61
CA PHE A 544 53.42 -13.64 -21.75
C PHE A 544 53.76 -13.98 -23.20
#